data_AF-A0A3B7D402-F1
#
_entry.id   AF-A0A3B7D402-F1
#
_cell.length_a   1.000
_cell.length_b   1.000
_cell.length_c   1.000
_cell.angle_alpha   90.00
_cell.angle_beta   90.00
_cell.angle_gamma   90.00
#
_symmetry.space_group_name_H-M   'P 1'
#
loop_
_entity.id
_entity.type
_entity.pdbx_description
1 polymer ?
#
loop_
_entity_poly.entity_id
_entity_poly.type
_entity_poly.pdbx_seq_one_letter_code
_entity_poly.pdbx_strand_id
1 'polypeptide(L)'
;MPDLTPLRRKPKALAASPDLFVPGAKPTGRLEEVEDTTGDLDGLLGAPTSAMSRRVSSERDLAELLENEYVDPDAAALAKQLARRMSATWRRRRADCESTTGRLRSVPYRHGSSEIDVDRTLDVLVERRPLQERDIIVRERLGSRRATALIVDVSGSMRGEKMLMTAAAVGAMSAEFDRRSEEFAVIAFWSEAAVLKSFAGSVGDGVVLDRLLRIPARGLTNIEFAFRVANDQLSQSSAPRRDAIVLTDAMHNAGGDPRLVARSLPRLHVLLETDGEHDEGLAREMANLGRGGLARVASHRDVGPALSRLLGD
;
A
#
# COMPACT_ATOMS: atom_id res chain seq x y z
N MET A 1 18.63 18.84 -13.43
CA MET A 1 18.24 17.46 -13.08
C MET A 1 19.52 16.72 -12.74
N PRO A 2 19.66 16.02 -11.60
CA PRO A 2 20.79 15.11 -11.45
C PRO A 2 20.71 14.08 -12.58
N ASP A 3 21.86 13.77 -13.18
CA ASP A 3 21.96 12.78 -14.25
C ASP A 3 21.61 11.41 -13.67
N LEU A 4 20.51 10.82 -14.11
CA LEU A 4 20.04 9.54 -13.60
C LEU A 4 20.83 8.43 -14.28
N THR A 5 21.37 7.49 -13.50
CA THR A 5 22.04 6.30 -14.01
C THR A 5 21.13 5.59 -15.03
N PRO A 6 21.61 5.13 -16.19
CA PRO A 6 20.76 4.39 -17.11
C PRO A 6 20.18 3.12 -16.45
N LEU A 7 18.91 2.82 -16.73
CA LEU A 7 18.25 1.61 -16.21
C LEU A 7 19.00 0.36 -16.67
N ARG A 8 19.16 -0.62 -15.77
CA ARG A 8 19.86 -1.88 -16.05
C ARG A 8 19.18 -2.70 -17.16
N ARG A 9 17.85 -2.58 -17.28
CA ARG A 9 17.04 -3.16 -18.35
C ARG A 9 16.39 -2.05 -19.18
N LYS A 10 16.31 -2.26 -20.50
CA LYS A 10 15.54 -1.35 -21.38
C LYS A 10 14.05 -1.68 -21.24
N PRO A 11 13.22 -0.77 -20.71
CA PRO A 11 11.80 -1.04 -20.56
C PRO A 11 11.13 -1.16 -21.93
N LYS A 12 10.24 -2.12 -22.07
CA LYS A 12 9.42 -2.29 -23.26
C LYS A 12 8.34 -1.20 -23.29
N ALA A 13 8.16 -0.58 -24.45
CA ALA A 13 7.03 0.31 -24.68
C ALA A 13 5.73 -0.51 -24.65
N LEU A 14 4.76 -0.05 -23.84
CA LEU A 14 3.43 -0.66 -23.82
C LEU A 14 2.68 -0.25 -25.09
N ALA A 15 2.10 -1.24 -25.79
CA ALA A 15 1.35 -1.00 -27.03
C ALA A 15 0.00 -0.29 -26.79
N ALA A 16 -0.55 -0.42 -25.59
CA ALA A 16 -1.75 0.26 -25.13
C ALA A 16 -1.48 0.94 -23.79
N SER A 17 -2.25 1.98 -23.48
CA SER A 17 -2.19 2.60 -22.15
C SER A 17 -2.67 1.60 -21.08
N PRO A 18 -2.05 1.57 -19.90
CA PRO A 18 -2.38 0.59 -18.86
C PRO A 18 -3.74 0.87 -18.22
N ASP A 19 -4.51 -0.18 -17.99
CA ASP A 19 -5.80 -0.12 -17.31
C ASP A 19 -5.65 -0.07 -15.78
N LEU A 20 -6.64 0.52 -15.11
CA LEU A 20 -6.74 0.53 -13.66
C LEU A 20 -8.01 -0.21 -13.23
N PHE A 21 -7.85 -1.28 -12.46
CA PHE A 21 -8.98 -2.03 -11.90
C PHE A 21 -9.33 -1.51 -10.50
N VAL A 22 -10.56 -1.07 -10.29
CA VAL A 22 -11.03 -0.50 -9.02
C VAL A 22 -12.30 -1.22 -8.56
N PRO A 23 -12.48 -1.52 -7.26
CA PRO A 23 -13.68 -2.22 -6.79
C PRO A 23 -14.92 -1.34 -6.98
N GLY A 24 -15.93 -1.85 -7.69
CA GLY A 24 -17.20 -1.15 -7.87
C GLY A 24 -17.13 -0.01 -8.90
N ALA A 25 -16.08 0.03 -9.72
CA ALA A 25 -16.11 0.85 -10.93
C ALA A 25 -17.27 0.38 -11.80
N LYS A 26 -18.11 1.31 -12.26
CA LYS A 26 -19.09 0.99 -13.30
C LYS A 26 -18.31 0.79 -14.59
N PRO A 27 -18.64 -0.20 -15.44
CA PRO A 27 -17.98 -0.35 -16.72
C PRO A 27 -18.19 0.93 -17.52
N THR A 28 -17.16 1.77 -17.61
CA THR A 28 -17.20 2.93 -18.50
C THR A 28 -17.19 2.38 -19.91
N GLY A 29 -18.32 2.57 -20.60
CA GLY A 29 -18.42 2.31 -22.02
C GLY A 29 -17.24 2.99 -22.74
N ARG A 30 -16.58 2.20 -23.59
CA ARG A 30 -15.54 2.59 -24.54
C ARG A 30 -15.75 4.04 -25.00
N LEU A 31 -14.94 4.96 -24.48
CA LEU A 31 -14.81 6.28 -25.07
C LEU A 31 -14.06 6.07 -26.37
N GLU A 32 -14.79 6.15 -27.49
CA GLU A 32 -14.18 6.26 -28.81
C GLU A 32 -13.28 7.49 -28.81
N GLU A 33 -12.04 7.30 -29.27
CA GLU A 33 -11.10 8.38 -29.55
C GLU A 33 -11.75 9.32 -30.56
N VAL A 34 -12.20 10.49 -30.08
CA VAL A 34 -12.51 11.61 -30.95
C VAL A 34 -11.17 12.26 -31.28
N GLU A 35 -10.70 12.04 -32.52
CA GLU A 35 -9.65 12.86 -33.12
C GLU A 35 -10.16 14.30 -33.24
N ASP A 36 -9.78 15.17 -32.30
CA ASP A 36 -10.00 16.61 -32.45
C ASP A 36 -8.99 17.18 -33.44
N THR A 37 -9.50 17.48 -34.62
CA THR A 37 -8.80 18.22 -35.67
C THR A 37 -8.77 19.70 -35.29
N THR A 38 -7.56 20.25 -35.28
CA THR A 38 -7.18 21.64 -35.05
C THR A 38 -8.13 22.68 -35.69
N GLY A 39 -8.55 23.68 -34.92
CA GLY A 39 -9.19 24.90 -35.41
C GLY A 39 -9.07 26.04 -34.39
N ASP A 40 -8.27 27.05 -34.75
CA ASP A 40 -8.02 28.30 -34.03
C ASP A 40 -9.30 29.01 -33.55
N LEU A 41 -9.28 29.61 -32.36
CA LEU A 41 -9.89 30.93 -32.06
C LEU A 41 -9.35 31.51 -30.73
N ASP A 42 -9.01 32.80 -30.80
CA ASP A 42 -8.43 33.68 -29.77
C ASP A 42 -9.27 33.87 -28.48
N GLY A 43 -8.56 34.00 -27.35
CA GLY A 43 -8.77 35.01 -26.30
C GLY A 43 -9.89 34.85 -25.24
N LEU A 44 -9.52 34.47 -24.00
CA LEU A 44 -9.69 35.27 -22.76
C LEU A 44 -9.31 34.46 -21.49
N LEU A 45 -8.53 35.10 -20.61
CA LEU A 45 -8.32 34.88 -19.16
C LEU A 45 -8.99 33.66 -18.46
N GLY A 46 -8.17 32.74 -17.97
CA GLY A 46 -8.55 31.69 -17.00
C GLY A 46 -7.33 31.01 -16.38
N ALA A 47 -7.32 30.87 -15.06
CA ALA A 47 -6.20 30.44 -14.21
C ALA A 47 -5.57 29.07 -14.57
N PRO A 48 -4.30 28.80 -14.18
CA PRO A 48 -3.69 27.51 -14.42
C PRO A 48 -4.22 26.48 -13.42
N THR A 49 -5.28 25.75 -13.77
CA THR A 49 -5.56 24.46 -13.14
C THR A 49 -4.58 23.45 -13.69
N SER A 50 -3.60 23.08 -12.87
CA SER A 50 -2.67 21.98 -13.08
C SER A 50 -3.43 20.65 -13.17
N ALA A 51 -4.02 20.37 -14.32
CA ALA A 51 -4.38 19.03 -14.74
C ALA A 51 -3.17 18.42 -15.45
N MET A 52 -2.20 17.89 -14.68
CA MET A 52 -1.25 16.95 -15.27
C MET A 52 -2.05 15.71 -15.68
N SER A 53 -2.21 15.58 -17.00
CA SER A 53 -3.00 14.60 -17.72
C SER A 53 -2.87 13.17 -17.15
N ARG A 54 -3.97 12.74 -16.52
CA ARG A 54 -4.32 11.36 -16.20
C ARG A 54 -4.35 10.54 -17.49
N ARG A 55 -3.29 9.80 -17.80
CA ARG A 55 -3.33 8.72 -18.80
C ARG A 55 -3.59 7.39 -18.11
N VAL A 56 -4.79 7.25 -17.55
CA VAL A 56 -5.42 5.95 -17.31
C VAL A 56 -6.42 5.81 -18.46
N SER A 57 -6.25 4.81 -19.31
CA SER A 57 -7.09 4.60 -20.50
C SER A 57 -8.52 4.21 -20.12
N SER A 58 -8.68 3.35 -19.12
CA SER A 58 -9.99 2.97 -18.60
C SER A 58 -9.91 2.52 -17.15
N GLU A 59 -10.83 3.01 -16.31
CA GLU A 59 -11.13 2.38 -15.02
C GLU A 59 -12.09 1.22 -15.29
N ARG A 60 -11.71 0.01 -14.87
CA ARG A 60 -12.53 -1.21 -15.02
C ARG A 60 -12.89 -1.79 -13.67
N ASP A 61 -13.96 -2.56 -13.61
CA ASP A 61 -14.32 -3.23 -12.36
C ASP A 61 -13.30 -4.31 -12.02
N LEU A 62 -12.88 -4.34 -10.75
CA LEU A 62 -11.99 -5.37 -10.25
C LEU A 62 -12.55 -6.78 -10.49
N ALA A 63 -13.87 -6.96 -10.46
CA ALA A 63 -14.51 -8.25 -10.69
C ALA A 63 -14.21 -8.85 -12.08
N GLU A 64 -13.95 -8.02 -13.10
CA GLU A 64 -13.60 -8.47 -14.44
C GLU A 64 -12.20 -9.08 -14.52
N LEU A 65 -11.30 -8.69 -13.62
CA LEU A 65 -9.93 -9.19 -13.56
C LEU A 65 -9.82 -10.51 -12.81
N LEU A 66 -10.63 -10.69 -11.76
CA LEU A 66 -10.47 -11.80 -10.83
C LEU A 66 -10.89 -13.12 -11.47
N GLU A 67 -9.92 -14.00 -11.66
CA GLU A 67 -10.18 -15.32 -12.21
C GLU A 67 -10.94 -16.18 -11.17
N ASN A 68 -11.73 -17.12 -11.69
CA ASN A 68 -12.39 -18.15 -10.88
C ASN A 68 -11.49 -19.37 -10.65
N GLU A 69 -10.19 -19.27 -10.99
CA GLU A 69 -9.26 -20.38 -10.94
C GLU A 69 -9.04 -20.91 -9.51
N TYR A 70 -8.64 -22.18 -9.44
CA TYR A 70 -8.37 -22.90 -8.21
C TYR A 70 -7.07 -22.40 -7.59
N VAL A 71 -7.16 -21.39 -6.73
CA VAL A 71 -6.08 -21.04 -5.82
C VAL A 71 -5.78 -22.26 -4.96
N ASP A 72 -4.51 -22.67 -4.89
CA ASP A 72 -4.09 -23.76 -4.01
C ASP A 72 -4.62 -23.50 -2.58
N PRO A 73 -5.57 -24.33 -2.09
CA PRO A 73 -6.25 -24.08 -0.83
C PRO A 73 -5.27 -24.11 0.35
N ASP A 74 -4.19 -24.89 0.26
CA ASP A 74 -3.19 -25.00 1.31
C ASP A 74 -2.31 -23.74 1.34
N ALA A 75 -1.90 -23.23 0.18
CA ALA A 75 -1.18 -21.97 0.07
C ALA A 75 -2.03 -20.79 0.56
N ALA A 76 -3.31 -20.74 0.19
CA ALA A 76 -4.25 -19.72 0.65
C ALA A 76 -4.49 -19.80 2.17
N ALA A 77 -4.62 -21.00 2.73
CA ALA A 77 -4.75 -21.21 4.17
C ALA A 77 -3.50 -20.78 4.93
N LEU A 78 -2.31 -21.14 4.43
CA LEU A 78 -1.03 -20.74 5.01
C LEU A 78 -0.84 -19.22 4.96
N ALA A 79 -1.16 -18.59 3.83
CA ALA A 79 -1.13 -17.14 3.67
C ALA A 79 -2.05 -16.44 4.68
N LYS A 80 -3.29 -16.94 4.85
CA LYS A 80 -4.24 -16.43 5.86
C LYS A 80 -3.70 -16.65 7.29
N GLN A 81 -3.10 -17.80 7.57
CA GLN A 81 -2.50 -18.09 8.88
C GLN A 81 -1.31 -17.17 9.16
N LEU A 82 -0.43 -16.94 8.20
CA LEU A 82 0.71 -16.04 8.33
C LEU A 82 0.25 -14.61 8.56
N ALA A 83 -0.72 -14.13 7.78
CA ALA A 83 -1.31 -12.81 7.97
C ALA A 83 -1.78 -12.66 9.43
N ARG A 84 -2.61 -13.59 9.93
CA ARG A 84 -3.11 -13.60 11.31
C ARG A 84 -1.98 -13.68 12.36
N ARG A 85 -0.98 -14.53 12.14
CA ARG A 85 0.15 -14.72 13.07
C ARG A 85 1.02 -13.48 13.13
N MET A 86 1.26 -12.83 11.99
CA MET A 86 2.02 -11.61 11.91
C MET A 86 1.26 -10.47 12.54
N SER A 87 -0.04 -10.36 12.29
CA SER A 87 -0.90 -9.44 13.03
C SER A 87 -0.73 -9.58 14.54
N ALA A 88 -0.68 -10.81 15.07
CA ALA A 88 -0.50 -11.06 16.49
C ALA A 88 0.92 -10.77 17.02
N THR A 89 1.95 -11.07 16.23
CA THR A 89 3.36 -10.89 16.64
C THR A 89 3.77 -9.42 16.61
N TRP A 90 3.29 -8.68 15.62
CA TRP A 90 3.49 -7.24 15.53
C TRP A 90 2.82 -6.47 16.66
N ARG A 91 1.58 -6.88 17.03
CA ARG A 91 0.86 -6.32 18.18
C ARG A 91 1.71 -6.31 19.46
N ARG A 92 2.47 -7.37 19.72
CA ARG A 92 3.33 -7.47 20.91
C ARG A 92 4.56 -6.56 20.83
N ARG A 93 5.31 -6.61 19.73
CA ARG A 93 6.61 -5.91 19.63
C ARG A 93 6.51 -4.38 19.70
N ARG A 94 5.38 -3.80 19.27
CA ARG A 94 5.22 -2.33 19.26
C ARG A 94 4.47 -1.78 20.48
N ALA A 95 3.86 -2.63 21.30
CA ALA A 95 3.42 -2.22 22.64
C ALA A 95 4.62 -1.77 23.49
N ASP A 96 5.80 -2.34 23.24
CA ASP A 96 7.05 -1.95 23.90
C ASP A 96 7.68 -0.66 23.30
N CYS A 97 7.20 -0.22 22.12
CA CYS A 97 7.69 0.97 21.43
C CYS A 97 6.61 2.06 21.47
N GLU A 98 6.35 2.61 22.64
CA GLU A 98 5.52 3.80 22.78
C GLU A 98 6.09 4.95 21.93
N SER A 99 5.21 5.69 21.23
CA SER A 99 5.67 6.83 20.45
C SER A 99 6.16 7.93 21.39
N THR A 100 7.44 8.30 21.31
CA THR A 100 8.00 9.38 22.15
C THR A 100 7.55 10.77 21.71
N THR A 101 6.99 10.89 20.49
CA THR A 101 6.70 12.16 19.81
C THR A 101 5.20 12.45 19.61
N GLY A 102 4.30 11.62 20.15
CA GLY A 102 2.85 11.83 20.09
C GLY A 102 2.27 12.66 21.24
N ARG A 103 1.08 13.25 21.01
CA ARG A 103 0.32 13.93 22.07
C ARG A 103 -0.32 12.88 22.97
N LEU A 104 -0.13 13.03 24.28
CA LEU A 104 -0.76 12.16 25.27
C LEU A 104 -2.29 12.30 25.18
N ARG A 105 -3.01 11.19 25.08
CA ARG A 105 -4.46 11.13 25.11
C ARG A 105 -4.93 9.95 25.94
N SER A 106 -6.00 10.16 26.69
CA SER A 106 -6.69 9.11 27.43
C SER A 106 -7.61 8.36 26.46
N VAL A 107 -7.37 7.07 26.26
CA VAL A 107 -8.12 6.20 25.35
C VAL A 107 -8.50 4.89 26.04
N PRO A 108 -9.58 4.21 25.62
CA PRO A 108 -9.89 2.87 26.07
C PRO A 108 -8.72 1.91 25.82
N TYR A 109 -8.43 1.05 26.79
CA TYR A 109 -7.36 0.07 26.69
C TYR A 109 -7.58 -0.88 25.52
N ARG A 110 -6.55 -1.01 24.67
CA ARG A 110 -6.54 -1.91 23.51
C ARG A 110 -5.25 -2.73 23.49
N HIS A 111 -5.09 -3.63 24.46
CA HIS A 111 -4.06 -4.68 24.52
C HIS A 111 -2.60 -4.20 24.34
N GLY A 112 -1.80 -4.23 25.42
CA GLY A 112 -0.39 -3.83 25.38
C GLY A 112 0.05 -3.31 26.75
N SER A 113 1.28 -2.77 26.84
CA SER A 113 1.70 -2.00 28.00
C SER A 113 1.36 -0.53 27.74
N SER A 114 0.67 0.12 28.67
CA SER A 114 0.33 1.55 28.61
C SER A 114 0.11 2.07 30.02
N GLU A 115 0.38 3.35 30.27
CA GLU A 115 0.15 3.97 31.58
C GLU A 115 -1.37 4.09 31.83
N ILE A 116 -1.90 3.55 32.92
CA ILE A 116 -3.33 3.65 33.24
C ILE A 116 -3.67 5.08 33.66
N ASP A 117 -4.70 5.65 33.04
CA ASP A 117 -5.31 6.90 33.48
C ASP A 117 -6.27 6.59 34.64
N VAL A 118 -5.74 6.58 35.86
CA VAL A 118 -6.50 6.16 37.05
C VAL A 118 -7.75 7.03 37.23
N ASP A 119 -7.62 8.34 37.10
CA ASP A 119 -8.73 9.28 37.29
C ASP A 119 -9.85 8.99 36.29
N ARG A 120 -9.50 8.86 35.00
CA ARG A 120 -10.50 8.63 33.95
C ARG A 120 -11.10 7.23 34.01
N THR A 121 -10.33 6.23 34.44
CA THR A 121 -10.83 4.88 34.66
C THR A 121 -11.81 4.84 35.84
N LEU A 122 -11.52 5.58 36.92
CA LEU A 122 -12.42 5.71 38.07
C LEU A 122 -13.76 6.35 37.67
N ASP A 123 -13.77 7.35 36.80
CA ASP A 123 -15.02 7.93 36.27
C ASP A 123 -15.91 6.86 35.60
N VAL A 124 -15.32 6.04 34.72
CA VAL A 124 -16.05 4.97 34.01
C VAL A 124 -16.50 3.86 34.96
N LEU A 125 -15.66 3.52 35.94
CA LEU A 125 -15.92 2.51 36.98
C LEU A 125 -17.16 2.82 37.83
N VAL A 126 -17.42 4.10 38.08
CA VAL A 126 -18.60 4.55 38.83
C VAL A 126 -19.88 4.35 38.03
N GLU A 127 -19.82 4.52 36.71
CA GLU A 127 -21.00 4.48 35.84
C GLU A 127 -21.35 3.08 35.30
N ARG A 128 -20.37 2.16 35.16
CA ARG A 128 -20.58 0.86 34.50
C ARG A 128 -20.08 -0.33 35.30
N ARG A 129 -20.97 -1.31 35.47
CA ARG A 129 -20.67 -2.64 36.04
C ARG A 129 -21.48 -3.73 35.31
N PRO A 130 -20.92 -4.92 35.05
CA PRO A 130 -19.55 -5.37 35.34
C PRO A 130 -18.50 -4.78 34.38
N LEU A 131 -17.24 -4.80 34.80
CA LEU A 131 -16.14 -4.24 34.02
C LEU A 131 -15.77 -5.12 32.82
N GLN A 132 -15.49 -4.46 31.71
CA GLN A 132 -14.82 -5.04 30.56
C GLN A 132 -13.44 -4.38 30.39
N GLU A 133 -12.51 -5.04 29.70
CA GLU A 133 -11.17 -4.48 29.44
C GLU A 133 -11.22 -3.10 28.79
N ARG A 134 -12.21 -2.88 27.91
CA ARG A 134 -12.45 -1.60 27.23
C ARG A 134 -12.89 -0.45 28.16
N ASP A 135 -13.24 -0.75 29.40
CA ASP A 135 -13.60 0.24 30.42
C ASP A 135 -12.37 0.77 31.18
N ILE A 136 -11.21 0.12 31.03
CA ILE A 136 -9.93 0.63 31.52
C ILE A 136 -9.45 1.73 30.57
N ILE A 137 -9.13 2.90 31.10
CA ILE A 137 -8.62 4.03 30.32
C ILE A 137 -7.11 4.13 30.53
N VAL A 138 -6.37 4.24 29.43
CA VAL A 138 -4.91 4.36 29.43
C VAL A 138 -4.49 5.67 28.75
N ARG A 139 -3.35 6.22 29.16
CA ARG A 139 -2.68 7.35 28.54
C ARG A 139 -1.74 6.84 27.46
N GLU A 140 -2.11 7.08 26.21
CA GLU A 140 -1.27 6.74 25.06
C GLU A 140 -0.82 8.00 24.32
N ARG A 141 0.44 8.03 23.89
CA ARG A 141 0.92 9.03 22.93
C ARG A 141 0.47 8.63 21.54
N LEU A 142 -0.67 9.15 21.10
CA LEU A 142 -1.16 8.93 19.74
C LEU A 142 -0.24 9.68 18.77
N GLY A 143 0.38 8.94 17.86
CA GLY A 143 1.06 9.51 16.70
C GLY A 143 0.07 10.27 15.80
N SER A 144 0.59 11.11 14.91
CA SER A 144 -0.25 11.74 13.88
C SER A 144 -0.90 10.68 13.00
N ARG A 145 -2.19 10.87 12.63
CA ARG A 145 -2.90 9.97 11.72
C ARG A 145 -2.06 9.72 10.47
N ARG A 146 -1.97 8.46 10.07
CA ARG A 146 -1.17 8.01 8.94
C ARG A 146 -2.05 7.33 7.91
N ALA A 147 -1.74 7.55 6.65
CA ALA A 147 -2.26 6.79 5.53
C ALA A 147 -1.12 6.06 4.86
N THR A 148 -1.29 4.77 4.59
CA THR A 148 -0.27 4.00 3.88
C THR A 148 -0.84 3.17 2.75
N ALA A 149 -0.24 3.33 1.57
CA ALA A 149 -0.51 2.52 0.40
C ALA A 149 0.54 1.40 0.31
N LEU A 150 0.11 0.14 0.42
CA LEU A 150 0.94 -1.02 0.13
C LEU A 150 0.79 -1.38 -1.36
N ILE A 151 1.91 -1.32 -2.08
CA ILE A 151 2.02 -1.60 -3.51
C ILE A 151 2.73 -2.96 -3.64
N VAL A 152 2.10 -3.92 -4.30
CA VAL A 152 2.58 -5.30 -4.40
C VAL A 152 2.80 -5.66 -5.86
N ASP A 153 4.00 -6.12 -6.15
CA ASP A 153 4.36 -6.66 -7.46
C ASP A 153 3.76 -8.06 -7.68
N VAL A 154 2.94 -8.21 -8.72
CA VAL A 154 2.34 -9.48 -9.15
C VAL A 154 2.72 -9.83 -10.60
N SER A 155 3.80 -9.22 -11.12
CA SER A 155 4.26 -9.38 -12.49
C SER A 155 4.83 -10.77 -12.85
N GLY A 156 4.97 -11.66 -11.87
CA GLY A 156 5.41 -13.05 -12.04
C GLY A 156 4.43 -14.03 -11.40
N SER A 157 4.80 -15.31 -11.33
CA SER A 157 3.95 -16.27 -10.62
C SER A 157 3.92 -15.92 -9.13
N MET A 158 2.75 -15.53 -8.62
CA MET A 158 2.47 -15.35 -7.19
C MET A 158 2.36 -16.71 -6.48
N ARG A 159 3.39 -17.54 -6.59
CA ARG A 159 3.46 -18.89 -5.99
C ARG A 159 4.60 -18.98 -5.00
N GLY A 160 4.45 -19.86 -4.01
CA GLY A 160 5.47 -20.08 -2.98
C GLY A 160 5.71 -18.83 -2.14
N GLU A 161 6.97 -18.44 -2.00
CA GLU A 161 7.40 -17.45 -1.01
C GLU A 161 6.88 -16.03 -1.28
N LYS A 162 6.77 -15.59 -2.53
CA LYS A 162 6.20 -14.27 -2.91
C LYS A 162 4.78 -14.07 -2.38
N MET A 163 3.97 -15.13 -2.45
CA MET A 163 2.62 -15.15 -1.89
C MET A 163 2.65 -14.97 -0.37
N LEU A 164 3.51 -15.73 0.31
CA LEU A 164 3.65 -15.67 1.76
C LEU A 164 4.17 -14.30 2.22
N MET A 165 5.11 -13.70 1.49
CA MET A 165 5.62 -12.35 1.74
C MET A 165 4.52 -11.29 1.63
N THR A 166 3.69 -11.39 0.60
CA THR A 166 2.59 -10.43 0.43
C THR A 166 1.54 -10.61 1.52
N ALA A 167 1.16 -11.84 1.83
CA ALA A 167 0.21 -12.12 2.91
C ALA A 167 0.75 -11.65 4.27
N ALA A 168 2.05 -11.84 4.50
CA ALA A 168 2.78 -11.30 5.63
C ALA A 168 2.71 -9.77 5.69
N ALA A 169 2.92 -9.08 4.55
CA ALA A 169 2.85 -7.62 4.46
C ALA A 169 1.44 -7.11 4.76
N VAL A 170 0.42 -7.66 4.10
CA VAL A 170 -0.98 -7.30 4.29
C VAL A 170 -1.40 -7.54 5.75
N GLY A 171 -1.11 -8.71 6.32
CA GLY A 171 -1.49 -9.03 7.69
C GLY A 171 -0.75 -8.22 8.75
N ALA A 172 0.53 -7.90 8.53
CA ALA A 172 1.28 -7.00 9.41
C ALA A 172 0.74 -5.57 9.35
N MET A 173 0.47 -5.07 8.15
CA MET A 173 -0.09 -3.74 7.94
C MET A 173 -1.48 -3.66 8.57
N SER A 174 -2.44 -4.48 8.19
CA SER A 174 -3.81 -4.37 8.74
C SER A 174 -3.88 -4.38 10.27
N ALA A 175 -3.04 -5.18 10.93
CA ALA A 175 -2.95 -5.21 12.39
C ALA A 175 -2.42 -3.92 13.04
N GLU A 176 -1.67 -3.13 12.29
CA GLU A 176 -1.22 -1.81 12.71
C GLU A 176 -2.31 -0.77 12.56
N PHE A 177 -2.94 -0.74 11.39
CA PHE A 177 -3.90 0.30 11.02
C PHE A 177 -5.19 0.19 11.85
N ASP A 178 -5.63 -1.04 12.15
CA ASP A 178 -6.74 -1.30 13.08
C ASP A 178 -6.47 -0.73 14.48
N ARG A 179 -5.21 -0.73 14.95
CA ARG A 179 -4.84 -0.26 16.29
C ARG A 179 -4.92 1.25 16.40
N ARG A 180 -4.42 1.97 15.39
CA ARG A 180 -4.28 3.42 15.40
C ARG A 180 -5.41 4.19 14.69
N SER A 181 -6.41 3.48 14.16
CA SER A 181 -7.44 4.07 13.30
C SER A 181 -6.81 4.84 12.13
N GLU A 182 -5.78 4.24 11.56
CA GLU A 182 -5.03 4.76 10.42
C GLU A 182 -5.65 4.23 9.12
N GLU A 183 -5.37 4.89 8.00
CA GLU A 183 -5.95 4.55 6.70
C GLU A 183 -5.00 3.62 5.91
N PHE A 184 -5.52 2.50 5.37
CA PHE A 184 -4.71 1.51 4.66
C PHE A 184 -5.31 1.15 3.30
N ALA A 185 -4.48 1.24 2.24
CA ALA A 185 -4.82 0.82 0.89
C ALA A 185 -3.85 -0.25 0.38
N VAL A 186 -4.35 -1.14 -0.49
CA VAL A 186 -3.57 -2.21 -1.12
C VAL A 186 -3.75 -2.14 -2.62
N ILE A 187 -2.63 -2.05 -3.34
CA ILE A 187 -2.56 -1.94 -4.79
C ILE A 187 -1.68 -3.10 -5.28
N ALA A 188 -2.19 -3.90 -6.21
CA ALA A 188 -1.40 -4.89 -6.93
C ALA A 188 -1.05 -4.34 -8.32
N PHE A 189 0.15 -4.64 -8.84
CA PHE A 189 0.56 -4.17 -10.16
C PHE A 189 1.38 -5.18 -10.95
N TRP A 190 1.28 -5.07 -12.27
CA TRP A 190 2.06 -5.76 -13.29
C TRP A 190 2.32 -4.77 -14.42
N SER A 191 1.93 -5.05 -15.68
CA SER A 191 1.82 -4.02 -16.73
C SER A 191 0.73 -3.00 -16.45
N GLU A 192 -0.30 -3.41 -15.73
CA GLU A 192 -1.47 -2.63 -15.30
C GLU A 192 -1.51 -2.60 -13.76
N ALA A 193 -2.58 -2.07 -13.16
CA ALA A 193 -2.72 -2.04 -11.71
C ALA A 193 -4.15 -2.30 -11.25
N ALA A 194 -4.29 -2.84 -10.03
CA ALA A 194 -5.55 -3.14 -9.39
C ALA A 194 -5.57 -2.63 -7.94
N VAL A 195 -6.57 -1.83 -7.57
CA VAL A 195 -6.81 -1.41 -6.19
C VAL A 195 -7.62 -2.50 -5.49
N LEU A 196 -6.99 -3.25 -4.59
CA LEU A 196 -7.67 -4.34 -3.85
C LEU A 196 -8.41 -3.84 -2.62
N LYS A 197 -7.89 -2.77 -2.01
CA LYS A 197 -8.48 -2.03 -0.89
C LYS A 197 -8.15 -0.55 -1.08
N SER A 198 -9.17 0.31 -1.07
CA SER A 198 -9.01 1.77 -1.11
C SER A 198 -9.07 2.36 0.30
N PHE A 199 -8.66 3.62 0.46
CA PHE A 199 -8.78 4.32 1.74
C PHE A 199 -10.23 4.61 2.15
N ALA A 200 -11.13 4.77 1.18
CA ALA A 200 -12.55 5.07 1.42
C ALA A 200 -13.39 3.84 1.82
N GLY A 201 -12.91 2.62 1.54
CA GLY A 201 -13.65 1.38 1.75
C GLY A 201 -13.12 0.53 2.90
N SER A 202 -14.03 0.00 3.72
CA SER A 202 -13.67 -1.04 4.69
C SER A 202 -13.73 -2.40 4.02
N VAL A 203 -12.56 -2.99 3.77
CA VAL A 203 -12.41 -4.36 3.27
C VAL A 203 -11.53 -5.12 4.26
N GLY A 204 -12.02 -6.28 4.71
CA GLY A 204 -11.29 -7.16 5.61
C GLY A 204 -10.12 -7.87 4.90
N ASP A 205 -9.06 -8.16 5.65
CA ASP A 205 -7.79 -8.68 5.12
C ASP A 205 -7.94 -9.99 4.36
N GLY A 206 -8.85 -10.86 4.83
CA GLY A 206 -9.14 -12.13 4.18
C GLY A 206 -9.69 -11.95 2.77
N VAL A 207 -10.48 -10.90 2.52
CA VAL A 207 -11.02 -10.56 1.20
C VAL A 207 -9.95 -9.93 0.31
N VAL A 208 -9.08 -9.09 0.87
CA VAL A 208 -7.94 -8.53 0.13
C VAL A 208 -7.00 -9.63 -0.35
N LEU A 209 -6.69 -10.58 0.54
CA LEU A 209 -5.85 -11.72 0.21
C LEU A 209 -6.52 -12.65 -0.81
N ASP A 210 -7.83 -12.92 -0.68
CA ASP A 210 -8.59 -13.67 -1.68
C ASP A 210 -8.52 -13.04 -3.08
N ARG A 211 -8.76 -11.71 -3.15
CA ARG A 211 -8.64 -10.95 -4.39
C ARG A 211 -7.25 -11.05 -4.99
N LEU A 212 -6.21 -10.85 -4.17
CA LEU A 212 -4.82 -10.93 -4.60
C LEU A 212 -4.49 -12.29 -5.22
N LEU A 213 -4.96 -13.38 -4.62
CA LEU A 213 -4.70 -14.74 -5.08
C LEU A 213 -5.38 -15.08 -6.42
N ARG A 214 -6.41 -14.31 -6.79
CA ARG A 214 -7.19 -14.49 -8.01
C ARG A 214 -6.76 -13.55 -9.15
N ILE A 215 -5.71 -12.75 -8.93
CA ILE A 215 -5.14 -11.92 -9.99
C ILE A 215 -4.28 -12.81 -10.89
N PRO A 216 -4.49 -12.80 -12.22
CA PRO A 216 -3.64 -13.53 -13.14
C PRO A 216 -2.21 -13.02 -13.09
N ALA A 217 -1.25 -13.95 -13.02
CA ALA A 217 0.16 -13.63 -13.18
C ALA A 217 0.44 -13.14 -14.61
N ARG A 218 0.85 -11.88 -14.78
CA ARG A 218 1.11 -11.26 -16.08
C ARG A 218 2.54 -10.72 -16.12
N GLY A 219 3.37 -11.26 -17.02
CA GLY A 219 4.84 -11.19 -17.07
C GLY A 219 5.57 -9.83 -17.15
N LEU A 220 4.89 -8.69 -16.99
CA LEU A 220 5.47 -7.36 -17.14
C LEU A 220 5.34 -6.56 -15.84
N THR A 221 6.32 -5.70 -15.58
CA THR A 221 6.51 -4.99 -14.31
C THR A 221 6.59 -3.48 -14.57
N ASN A 222 5.44 -2.81 -14.47
CA ASN A 222 5.28 -1.37 -14.67
C ASN A 222 5.16 -0.63 -13.33
N ILE A 223 6.31 -0.47 -12.66
CA ILE A 223 6.43 0.22 -11.37
C ILE A 223 6.00 1.70 -11.48
N GLU A 224 6.28 2.34 -12.63
CA GLU A 224 5.95 3.74 -12.85
C GLU A 224 4.45 4.01 -12.77
N PHE A 225 3.64 3.16 -13.40
CA PHE A 225 2.19 3.23 -13.32
C PHE A 225 1.68 2.96 -11.91
N ALA A 226 2.23 1.94 -11.24
CA ALA A 226 1.87 1.62 -9.86
C ALA A 226 2.09 2.79 -8.89
N PHE A 227 3.19 3.54 -9.07
CA PHE A 227 3.48 4.73 -8.26
C PHE A 227 2.52 5.87 -8.55
N ARG A 228 2.08 6.06 -9.80
CA ARG A 228 1.04 7.04 -10.12
C ARG A 228 -0.28 6.71 -9.43
N VAL A 229 -0.71 5.45 -9.52
CA VAL A 229 -1.95 4.98 -8.87
C VAL A 229 -1.87 5.15 -7.35
N ALA A 230 -0.71 4.84 -6.75
CA ALA A 230 -0.50 5.05 -5.32
C ALA A 230 -0.53 6.53 -4.93
N ASN A 231 0.03 7.41 -5.75
CA ASN A 231 -0.03 8.85 -5.51
C ASN A 231 -1.47 9.37 -5.56
N ASP A 232 -2.26 8.93 -6.55
CA ASP A 232 -3.66 9.28 -6.68
C ASP A 232 -4.47 8.78 -5.47
N GLN A 233 -4.27 7.54 -5.01
CA GLN A 233 -4.91 7.02 -3.81
C GLN A 233 -4.51 7.84 -2.56
N LEU A 234 -3.21 8.10 -2.36
CA LEU A 234 -2.72 8.88 -1.21
C LEU A 234 -3.19 10.34 -1.23
N SER A 235 -3.52 10.89 -2.41
CA SER A 235 -4.09 12.24 -2.52
C SER A 235 -5.51 12.34 -1.95
N GLN A 236 -6.25 11.22 -1.93
CA GLN A 236 -7.61 11.15 -1.38
C GLN A 236 -7.63 11.13 0.15
N SER A 237 -6.53 10.74 0.78
CA SER A 237 -6.42 10.73 2.24
C SER A 237 -6.17 12.14 2.78
N SER A 238 -6.81 12.47 3.90
CA SER A 238 -6.54 13.71 4.65
C SER A 238 -5.45 13.55 5.71
N ALA A 239 -4.87 12.34 5.85
CA ALA A 239 -3.86 12.08 6.86
C ALA A 239 -2.64 12.99 6.67
N PRO A 240 -2.10 13.59 7.76
CA PRO A 240 -0.91 14.43 7.71
C PRO A 240 0.35 13.65 7.34
N ARG A 241 0.40 12.37 7.72
CA ARG A 241 1.50 11.46 7.35
C ARG A 241 1.02 10.49 6.29
N ARG A 242 1.70 10.47 5.14
CA ARG A 242 1.35 9.62 3.99
C ARG A 242 2.58 8.87 3.56
N ASP A 243 2.47 7.56 3.49
CA ASP A 243 3.58 6.69 3.10
C ASP A 243 3.12 5.73 1.99
N ALA A 244 4.01 5.44 1.07
CA ALA A 244 3.89 4.35 0.11
C ALA A 244 4.93 3.30 0.49
N ILE A 245 4.56 2.02 0.44
CA ILE A 245 5.48 0.90 0.62
C ILE A 245 5.32 0.02 -0.60
N VAL A 246 6.39 -0.19 -1.36
CA VAL A 246 6.40 -1.14 -2.47
C VAL A 246 7.13 -2.41 -2.09
N LEU A 247 6.51 -3.57 -2.34
CA LEU A 247 7.13 -4.90 -2.29
C LEU A 247 7.38 -5.36 -3.74
N THR A 248 8.64 -5.43 -4.14
CA THR A 248 9.05 -5.76 -5.52
C THR A 248 10.48 -6.31 -5.54
N ASP A 249 10.81 -7.10 -6.56
CA ASP A 249 12.19 -7.46 -6.91
C ASP A 249 12.92 -6.34 -7.69
N ALA A 250 12.23 -5.23 -7.95
CA ALA A 250 12.70 -4.05 -8.70
C ALA A 250 13.10 -4.38 -10.15
N MET A 251 12.55 -5.44 -10.74
CA MET A 251 12.85 -5.86 -12.11
C MET A 251 12.02 -5.09 -13.15
N HIS A 252 12.05 -3.75 -13.07
CA HIS A 252 11.33 -2.87 -13.99
C HIS A 252 11.65 -3.18 -15.45
N ASN A 253 10.62 -3.49 -16.23
CA ASN A 253 10.78 -3.90 -17.61
C ASN A 253 9.70 -3.35 -18.57
N ALA A 254 8.77 -2.53 -18.08
CA ALA A 254 7.69 -1.95 -18.89
C ALA A 254 7.30 -0.55 -18.39
N GLY A 255 6.95 0.35 -19.31
CA GLY A 255 6.50 1.71 -18.97
C GLY A 255 7.64 2.73 -18.92
N GLY A 256 7.36 3.87 -18.27
CA GLY A 256 8.33 4.96 -18.08
C GLY A 256 9.27 4.73 -16.90
N ASP A 257 10.28 5.59 -16.74
CA ASP A 257 11.22 5.49 -15.63
C ASP A 257 10.52 5.73 -14.27
N PRO A 258 10.48 4.73 -13.36
CA PRO A 258 9.77 4.83 -12.09
C PRO A 258 10.37 5.88 -11.15
N ARG A 259 11.64 6.23 -11.33
CA ARG A 259 12.35 7.22 -10.50
C ARG A 259 11.76 8.62 -10.62
N LEU A 260 11.17 8.94 -11.77
CA LEU A 260 10.51 10.23 -12.00
C LEU A 260 9.26 10.37 -11.12
N VAL A 261 8.49 9.29 -10.95
CA VAL A 261 7.27 9.28 -10.14
C VAL A 261 7.56 9.02 -8.66
N ALA A 262 8.64 8.29 -8.34
CA ALA A 262 9.08 8.07 -6.96
C ALA A 262 9.25 9.41 -6.19
N ARG A 263 9.71 10.46 -6.88
CA ARG A 263 9.91 11.81 -6.31
C ARG A 263 8.62 12.54 -5.96
N SER A 264 7.50 12.21 -6.62
CA SER A 264 6.22 12.86 -6.36
C SER A 264 5.46 12.23 -5.19
N LEU A 265 5.83 11.00 -4.80
CA LEU A 265 5.23 10.35 -3.63
C LEU A 265 5.62 11.09 -2.34
N PRO A 266 4.71 11.20 -1.35
CA PRO A 266 5.00 11.91 -0.10
C PRO A 266 6.20 11.30 0.67
N ARG A 267 6.21 9.97 0.78
CA ARG A 267 7.32 9.17 1.32
C ARG A 267 7.22 7.75 0.75
N LEU A 268 8.26 7.24 0.10
CA LEU A 268 8.30 5.90 -0.51
C LEU A 268 9.34 5.01 0.18
N HIS A 269 8.85 3.93 0.78
CA HIS A 269 9.68 2.84 1.29
C HIS A 269 9.68 1.67 0.29
N VAL A 270 10.82 1.00 0.18
CA VAL A 270 11.00 -0.15 -0.71
C VAL A 270 11.33 -1.38 0.13
N LEU A 271 10.48 -2.39 0.06
CA LEU A 271 10.76 -3.76 0.48
C LEU A 271 11.27 -4.52 -0.75
N LEU A 272 12.60 -4.65 -0.83
CA LEU A 272 13.24 -5.34 -1.94
C LEU A 272 13.22 -6.85 -1.68
N GLU A 273 12.51 -7.58 -2.52
CA GLU A 273 12.60 -9.03 -2.58
C GLU A 273 13.99 -9.41 -3.11
N THR A 274 14.69 -10.24 -2.34
CA THR A 274 16.07 -10.66 -2.65
C THR A 274 16.19 -12.14 -2.99
N ASP A 275 15.07 -12.89 -2.92
CA ASP A 275 15.00 -14.28 -3.37
C ASP A 275 14.86 -14.30 -4.89
N GLY A 276 16.01 -14.34 -5.59
CA GLY A 276 16.09 -14.34 -7.05
C GLY A 276 16.77 -13.11 -7.64
N GLU A 277 16.57 -12.90 -8.95
CA GLU A 277 17.13 -11.76 -9.66
C GLU A 277 16.43 -10.47 -9.23
N HIS A 278 17.22 -9.47 -8.81
CA HIS A 278 16.72 -8.20 -8.32
C HIS A 278 17.65 -7.04 -8.72
N ASP A 279 17.11 -5.82 -8.73
CA ASP A 279 17.86 -4.58 -8.97
C ASP A 279 17.94 -3.72 -7.70
N GLU A 280 18.98 -3.97 -6.90
CA GLU A 280 19.20 -3.21 -5.66
C GLU A 280 19.57 -1.74 -5.92
N GLY A 281 20.19 -1.45 -7.06
CA GLY A 281 20.54 -0.08 -7.45
C GLY A 281 19.28 0.75 -7.65
N LEU A 282 18.37 0.24 -8.49
CA LEU A 282 17.09 0.88 -8.75
C LEU A 282 16.24 0.99 -7.47
N ALA A 283 16.17 -0.08 -6.67
CA ALA A 283 15.43 -0.08 -5.40
C ALA A 283 15.91 1.03 -4.44
N ARG A 284 17.22 1.20 -4.32
CA ARG A 284 17.83 2.25 -3.49
C ARG A 284 17.57 3.64 -4.04
N GLU A 285 17.71 3.83 -5.35
CA GLU A 285 17.43 5.12 -5.99
C GLU A 285 15.95 5.52 -5.79
N MET A 286 15.01 4.61 -5.96
CA MET A 286 13.58 4.86 -5.72
C MET A 286 13.31 5.27 -4.26
N ALA A 287 13.84 4.51 -3.29
CA ALA A 287 13.67 4.83 -1.87
C ALA A 287 14.25 6.20 -1.50
N ASN A 288 15.44 6.52 -2.01
CA ASN A 288 16.10 7.81 -1.77
C ASN A 288 15.32 8.98 -2.39
N LEU A 289 14.90 8.83 -3.64
CA LEU A 289 14.14 9.86 -4.36
C LEU A 289 12.77 10.12 -3.74
N GLY A 290 12.13 9.07 -3.24
CA GLY A 290 10.90 9.17 -2.47
C GLY A 290 11.10 9.41 -0.98
N ARG A 291 12.32 9.74 -0.51
CA ARG A 291 12.61 10.17 0.88
C ARG A 291 12.23 9.13 1.94
N GLY A 292 12.19 7.85 1.58
CA GLY A 292 11.93 6.76 2.51
C GLY A 292 13.15 5.86 2.68
N GLY A 293 12.89 4.62 3.09
CA GLY A 293 13.92 3.64 3.42
C GLY A 293 13.82 2.40 2.54
N LEU A 294 14.96 1.73 2.38
CA LEU A 294 15.08 0.43 1.72
C LEU A 294 15.26 -0.64 2.80
N ALA A 295 14.48 -1.72 2.72
CA ALA A 295 14.73 -2.94 3.49
C ALA A 295 14.72 -4.15 2.55
N ARG A 296 15.68 -5.05 2.75
CA ARG A 296 15.75 -6.31 2.01
C ARG A 296 14.90 -7.36 2.72
N VAL A 297 14.17 -8.15 1.95
CA VAL A 297 13.39 -9.29 2.43
C VAL A 297 13.74 -10.52 1.59
N ALA A 298 14.19 -11.59 2.25
CA ALA A 298 14.50 -12.87 1.60
C ALA A 298 13.36 -13.87 1.81
N SER A 299 12.58 -13.69 2.88
CA SER A 299 11.43 -14.53 3.20
C SER A 299 10.25 -13.71 3.78
N HIS A 300 9.08 -14.32 3.84
CA HIS A 300 7.89 -13.78 4.51
C HIS A 300 8.13 -13.44 5.98
N ARG A 301 9.11 -14.09 6.61
CA ARG A 301 9.48 -13.85 8.01
C ARG A 301 10.18 -12.50 8.21
N ASP A 302 10.83 -11.99 7.17
CA ASP A 302 11.59 -10.74 7.21
C ASP A 302 10.69 -9.50 7.04
N VAL A 303 9.53 -9.68 6.41
CA VAL A 303 8.58 -8.60 6.09
C VAL A 303 8.13 -7.85 7.33
N GLY A 304 7.74 -8.56 8.39
CA GLY A 304 7.28 -7.93 9.63
C GLY A 304 8.36 -7.06 10.27
N PRO A 305 9.54 -7.62 10.60
CA PRO A 305 10.67 -6.84 11.09
C PRO A 305 11.07 -5.67 10.17
N ALA A 306 11.08 -5.86 8.85
CA ALA A 306 11.40 -4.81 7.88
C ALA A 306 10.40 -3.66 7.93
N LEU A 307 9.10 -3.96 7.90
CA LEU A 307 8.04 -2.97 8.06
C LEU A 307 8.15 -2.23 9.40
N SER A 308 8.55 -2.92 10.48
CA SER A 308 8.62 -2.29 11.81
C SER A 308 9.69 -1.23 11.86
N ARG A 309 10.84 -1.49 11.22
CA ARG A 309 11.93 -0.53 11.09
C ARG A 309 11.49 0.65 10.22
N LEU A 310 10.98 0.38 9.02
CA LEU A 310 10.62 1.42 8.05
C LEU A 310 9.51 2.36 8.54
N LEU A 311 8.52 1.82 9.25
CA LEU A 311 7.42 2.61 9.83
C LEU A 311 7.69 3.03 11.28
N GLY A 312 8.80 2.60 11.86
CA GLY A 312 9.32 2.97 13.18
C GLY A 312 9.76 4.43 13.23
N ASP A 313 10.47 4.85 12.17
CA ASP A 313 11.08 6.17 11.99
C ASP A 313 10.09 7.18 11.41
#